data_AF-A0A9D2JAL3-F1
#
_entry.id   AF-A0A9D2JAL3-F1
#
_cell.length_a   1.000
_cell.length_b   1.000
_cell.length_c   1.000
_cell.angle_alpha   90.00
_cell.angle_beta   90.00
_cell.angle_gamma   90.00
#
_symmetry.space_group_name_H-M   'P 1'
#
loop_
_entity.id
_entity.type
_entity.pdbx_description
1 polymer ?
#
loop_
_entity_poly.entity_id
_entity_poly.type
_entity_poly.pdbx_seq_one_letter_code
_entity_poly.pdbx_strand_id
1 'polypeptide(L)'
;MLCPQCGKPVEDGAMTCPDCGAPLQQDSQQASTPRYTAAPTPGPAPAGNPQEPPVIRLMRRAARSPAFLVPAIAYTCMVVCNLVAIFQNASPATVDWYLAQLAPYGTNAQLESLSDTLSTALTASAGGSLVGYIPSILVAVGIWMTFASLRDESGAPIKTAGLTIIRVIQIIGLVLFGLAMVLVLILVGAILMMLNAYEDAGTMAGVGVVLALLLGGLVVLAILYSVKTITTIDGFRRSIWTGKPQGKISTYVAVISILGGLLSLTSALTGNVFSALAGVASAVSGVGFGVFLFQYRDWLRSLEQQDTDAPGAYTYNYNAQP
;
A
#
# COMPACT_ATOMS: atom_id res chain seq x y z
N MET A 1 57.73 -13.91 36.98
CA MET A 1 56.37 -14.53 37.05
C MET A 1 56.33 -15.71 38.05
N LEU A 2 55.22 -16.00 38.75
CA LEU A 2 55.12 -17.21 39.60
C LEU A 2 54.59 -18.39 38.78
N CYS A 3 55.17 -19.58 38.94
CA CYS A 3 54.66 -20.77 38.25
C CYS A 3 53.29 -21.18 38.82
N PRO A 4 52.25 -21.34 37.98
CA PRO A 4 50.90 -21.71 38.44
C PRO A 4 50.79 -23.14 38.97
N GLN A 5 51.82 -23.98 38.78
CA GLN A 5 51.84 -25.37 39.28
C GLN A 5 52.61 -25.54 40.60
N CYS A 6 53.71 -24.81 40.82
CA CYS A 6 54.56 -24.99 42.01
C CYS A 6 54.70 -23.75 42.90
N GLY A 7 54.15 -22.59 42.50
CA GLY A 7 54.12 -21.37 43.30
C GLY A 7 55.47 -20.70 43.53
N LYS A 8 56.56 -21.17 42.91
CA LYS A 8 57.89 -20.56 43.00
C LYS A 8 58.06 -19.42 41.99
N PRO A 9 58.89 -18.41 42.29
CA PRO A 9 59.21 -17.34 41.36
C PRO A 9 60.11 -17.86 40.22
N VAL A 10 59.74 -17.54 38.98
CA VAL A 10 60.46 -17.88 37.75
C VAL A 10 60.81 -16.60 36.99
N GLU A 11 62.00 -16.57 36.39
CA GLU A 11 62.49 -15.45 35.58
C GLU A 11 61.64 -15.24 34.32
N ASP A 12 61.42 -13.97 33.97
CA ASP A 12 60.55 -13.58 32.88
C ASP A 12 61.17 -13.96 31.52
N GLY A 13 60.55 -14.92 30.82
CA GLY A 13 61.02 -15.47 29.52
C GLY A 13 61.38 -16.96 29.52
N ALA A 14 61.29 -17.66 30.65
CA ALA A 14 61.48 -19.12 30.68
C ALA A 14 60.24 -19.87 30.15
N MET A 15 60.42 -20.69 29.11
CA MET A 15 59.34 -21.49 28.50
C MET A 15 58.93 -22.71 29.36
N THR A 16 59.78 -23.13 30.28
CA THR A 16 59.55 -24.24 31.22
C THR A 16 60.06 -23.88 32.61
N CYS A 17 59.34 -24.28 33.65
CA CYS A 17 59.72 -24.00 35.03
C CYS A 17 60.88 -24.92 35.47
N PRO A 18 62.05 -24.39 35.88
CA PRO A 18 63.23 -25.20 36.21
C PRO A 18 63.05 -26.08 37.46
N ASP A 19 62.13 -25.72 38.36
CA ASP A 19 61.88 -26.46 39.60
C ASP A 19 60.87 -27.62 39.47
N CYS A 20 59.96 -27.59 38.49
CA CYS A 20 58.87 -28.59 38.37
C CYS A 20 58.64 -29.12 36.96
N GLY A 21 59.33 -28.58 35.95
CA GLY A 21 59.25 -29.02 34.56
C GLY A 21 58.00 -28.61 33.79
N ALA A 22 57.09 -27.82 34.38
CA ALA A 22 55.83 -27.41 33.74
C ALA A 22 56.04 -26.31 32.66
N PRO A 23 55.39 -26.37 31.49
CA PRO A 23 55.48 -25.35 30.45
C PRO A 23 54.71 -24.06 30.83
N LEU A 24 55.30 -22.90 30.54
CA LEU A 24 54.73 -21.58 30.81
C LEU A 24 54.42 -20.90 29.47
N GLN A 25 53.14 -20.86 29.07
CA GLN A 25 52.69 -20.22 27.82
C GLN A 25 52.69 -18.69 27.99
N GLN A 26 53.37 -17.98 27.09
CA GLN A 26 53.59 -16.54 27.16
C GLN A 26 52.57 -15.79 26.28
N ASP A 27 51.45 -15.35 26.88
CA ASP A 27 50.49 -14.44 26.25
C ASP A 27 50.68 -13.02 26.78
N SER A 28 51.31 -12.13 26.01
CA SER A 28 50.96 -10.70 26.05
C SER A 28 51.47 -9.90 24.86
N GLN A 29 50.50 -9.28 24.17
CA GLN A 29 50.53 -7.93 23.59
C GLN A 29 51.25 -7.71 22.26
N GLN A 30 50.43 -7.58 21.21
CA GLN A 30 50.84 -7.01 19.92
C GLN A 30 50.07 -5.70 19.70
N ALA A 31 50.78 -4.57 19.79
CA ALA A 31 50.27 -3.24 19.47
C ALA A 31 51.31 -2.45 18.67
N SER A 32 51.02 -2.11 17.40
CA SER A 32 51.40 -0.86 16.70
C SER A 32 51.03 -0.86 15.17
N THR A 33 49.94 -0.15 14.84
CA THR A 33 49.66 0.78 13.68
C THR A 33 49.99 0.43 12.19
N PRO A 34 49.35 1.09 11.20
CA PRO A 34 47.92 1.25 10.91
C PRO A 34 47.58 0.68 9.50
N ARG A 35 46.46 -0.04 9.35
CA ARG A 35 45.91 -0.40 8.04
C ARG A 35 44.46 0.04 8.01
N TYR A 36 44.10 0.87 7.03
CA TYR A 36 42.73 1.32 6.79
C TYR A 36 41.77 0.12 6.87
N THR A 37 40.99 0.05 7.95
CA THR A 37 39.85 -0.86 8.05
C THR A 37 38.74 -0.30 7.16
N ALA A 38 38.35 -1.08 6.16
CA ALA A 38 37.11 -0.84 5.43
C ALA A 38 35.94 -0.69 6.43
N ALA A 39 34.95 0.11 6.05
CA ALA A 39 33.74 0.34 6.84
C ALA A 39 33.17 -0.98 7.39
N PRO A 40 32.61 -1.00 8.62
CA PRO A 40 32.05 -2.20 9.21
C PRO A 40 31.09 -2.84 8.21
N THR A 41 31.43 -4.04 7.75
CA THR A 41 30.49 -4.90 7.05
C THR A 41 29.22 -4.95 7.90
N PRO A 42 28.03 -4.72 7.32
CA PRO A 42 26.79 -4.89 8.06
C PRO A 42 26.83 -6.28 8.67
N GLY A 43 26.79 -6.34 10.01
CA GLY A 43 26.79 -7.58 10.74
C GLY A 43 25.74 -8.53 10.15
N PRO A 44 25.95 -9.86 10.21
CA PRO A 44 25.00 -10.80 9.67
C PRO A 44 23.61 -10.45 10.22
N ALA A 45 22.68 -10.18 9.30
CA ALA A 45 21.28 -9.98 9.64
C ALA A 45 20.88 -11.12 10.58
N PRO A 46 20.13 -10.86 11.68
CA PRO A 46 19.73 -11.90 12.61
C PRO A 46 19.17 -13.06 11.80
N ALA A 47 19.84 -14.21 11.92
CA ALA A 47 19.53 -15.40 11.16
C ALA A 47 18.11 -15.82 11.55
N GLY A 48 17.12 -15.38 10.76
CA GLY A 48 15.76 -15.87 10.85
C GLY A 48 15.83 -17.39 10.82
N ASN A 49 15.10 -18.01 11.74
CA ASN A 49 15.06 -19.45 11.98
C ASN A 49 15.23 -20.21 10.64
N PRO A 50 16.27 -21.07 10.48
CA PRO A 50 16.55 -21.79 9.24
C PRO A 50 15.36 -22.56 8.68
N GLN A 51 14.34 -22.80 9.50
CA GLN A 51 13.10 -23.41 9.08
C GLN A 51 12.11 -22.46 8.38
N GLU A 52 12.10 -21.12 8.50
CA GLU A 52 11.02 -20.31 7.86
C GLU A 52 10.96 -20.45 6.32
N PRO A 53 9.77 -20.64 5.72
CA PRO A 53 9.63 -20.83 4.28
C PRO A 53 10.12 -19.60 3.49
N PRO A 54 10.70 -19.78 2.29
CA PRO A 54 11.39 -18.71 1.56
C PRO A 54 10.45 -17.56 1.19
N VAL A 55 9.16 -17.85 0.95
CA VAL A 55 8.11 -16.85 0.69
C VAL A 55 7.94 -15.92 1.89
N ILE A 56 7.98 -16.44 3.12
CA ILE A 56 7.83 -15.63 4.34
C ILE A 56 9.05 -14.72 4.54
N ARG A 57 10.26 -15.23 4.30
CA ARG A 57 11.48 -14.41 4.35
C ARG A 57 11.46 -13.29 3.31
N LEU A 58 10.99 -13.61 2.11
CA LEU A 58 10.81 -12.63 1.05
C LEU A 58 9.79 -11.55 1.45
N MET A 59 8.65 -11.93 2.03
CA MET A 59 7.64 -10.97 2.49
C MET A 59 8.16 -10.08 3.63
N ARG A 60 8.89 -10.64 4.59
CA ARG A 60 9.53 -9.86 5.67
C ARG A 60 10.57 -8.90 5.10
N ARG A 61 11.33 -9.33 4.08
CA ARG A 61 12.28 -8.47 3.35
C ARG A 61 11.57 -7.38 2.53
N ALA A 62 10.46 -7.73 1.89
CA ALA A 62 9.63 -6.81 1.12
C ALA A 62 8.99 -5.73 2.02
N ALA A 63 8.52 -6.09 3.21
CA ALA A 63 8.01 -5.15 4.20
C ALA A 63 9.09 -4.20 4.75
N ARG A 64 10.34 -4.67 4.88
CA ARG A 64 11.50 -3.84 5.26
C ARG A 64 12.02 -2.97 4.12
N SER A 65 11.63 -3.25 2.89
CA SER A 65 12.08 -2.48 1.74
C SER A 65 11.38 -1.11 1.68
N PRO A 66 12.09 -0.05 1.25
CA PRO A 66 11.47 1.28 1.09
C PRO A 66 10.34 1.27 0.05
N ALA A 67 10.31 0.28 -0.85
CA ALA A 67 9.28 0.11 -1.86
C ALA A 67 7.87 -0.12 -1.29
N PHE A 68 7.76 -0.64 -0.07
CA PHE A 68 6.46 -0.78 0.62
C PHE A 68 6.18 0.39 1.57
N LEU A 69 7.21 0.91 2.22
CA LEU A 69 7.09 1.93 3.27
C LEU A 69 6.71 3.32 2.70
N VAL A 70 7.34 3.71 1.59
CA VAL A 70 7.06 4.99 0.90
C VAL A 70 5.59 5.09 0.45
N PRO A 71 5.01 4.13 -0.30
CA PRO A 71 3.62 4.22 -0.71
C PRO A 71 2.63 4.09 0.46
N ALA A 72 2.96 3.35 1.53
CA ALA A 72 2.13 3.28 2.72
C ALA A 72 2.02 4.64 3.44
N ILE A 73 3.15 5.34 3.62
CA ILE A 73 3.15 6.70 4.20
C ILE A 73 2.40 7.67 3.27
N ALA A 74 2.68 7.63 1.97
CA ALA A 74 2.01 8.49 0.99
C ALA A 74 0.48 8.26 0.99
N TYR A 75 0.01 7.02 1.11
CA TYR A 75 -1.40 6.71 1.21
C TYR A 75 -2.04 7.30 2.48
N THR A 76 -1.38 7.20 3.63
CA THR A 76 -1.88 7.86 4.85
C THR A 76 -1.92 9.39 4.73
N CYS A 77 -0.90 9.98 4.12
CA CYS A 77 -0.84 11.41 3.88
C CYS A 77 -2.00 11.86 2.96
N MET A 78 -2.26 11.10 1.89
CA MET A 78 -3.40 11.32 1.00
C MET A 78 -4.72 11.30 1.77
N VAL A 79 -4.95 10.29 2.63
CA VAL A 79 -6.19 10.19 3.41
C VAL A 79 -6.35 11.40 4.34
N VAL A 80 -5.30 11.80 5.05
CA VAL A 80 -5.35 12.96 5.96
C VAL A 80 -5.61 14.26 5.19
N CYS A 81 -4.90 14.49 4.09
CA CYS A 81 -5.09 15.70 3.27
C CYS A 81 -6.49 15.77 2.67
N ASN A 82 -7.04 14.63 2.22
CA ASN A 82 -8.41 14.57 1.73
C ASN A 82 -9.44 14.84 2.83
N LEU A 83 -9.25 14.32 4.05
CA LEU A 83 -10.13 14.63 5.16
C LEU A 83 -10.16 16.13 5.45
N VAL A 84 -9.00 16.79 5.46
CA VAL A 84 -8.89 18.25 5.62
C VAL A 84 -9.57 18.99 4.46
N ALA A 85 -9.42 18.50 3.22
CA ALA A 85 -10.05 19.09 2.05
C ALA A 85 -11.59 19.00 2.09
N ILE A 86 -12.18 17.94 2.66
CA ILE A 86 -13.65 17.82 2.80
C ILE A 86 -14.20 18.97 3.65
N PHE A 87 -13.56 19.28 4.79
CA PHE A 87 -14.00 20.36 5.66
C PHE A 87 -13.89 21.75 5.00
N GLN A 88 -12.94 21.93 4.08
CA GLN A 88 -12.79 23.18 3.33
C GLN A 88 -13.82 23.32 2.21
N ASN A 89 -14.10 22.24 1.48
CA ASN A 89 -15.10 22.26 0.40
C ASN A 89 -16.55 22.31 0.91
N ALA A 90 -16.78 21.98 2.19
CA ALA A 90 -18.07 22.18 2.85
C ALA A 90 -18.36 23.67 3.15
N SER A 91 -17.42 24.58 2.87
CA SER A 91 -17.63 26.00 3.10
C SER A 91 -18.56 26.62 2.04
N PRO A 92 -19.42 27.59 2.44
CA PRO A 92 -20.32 28.28 1.51
C PRO A 92 -19.58 29.08 0.42
N ALA A 93 -18.32 29.46 0.66
CA ALA A 93 -17.47 30.15 -0.32
C ALA A 93 -17.21 29.32 -1.59
N THR A 94 -17.18 27.99 -1.47
CA THR A 94 -17.03 27.09 -2.62
C THR A 94 -18.27 27.12 -3.51
N VAL A 95 -19.46 27.18 -2.91
CA VAL A 95 -20.74 27.27 -3.64
C VAL A 95 -20.81 28.58 -4.42
N ASP A 96 -20.37 29.67 -3.81
CA ASP A 96 -20.34 31.00 -4.42
C ASP A 96 -19.41 31.05 -5.65
N TRP A 97 -18.26 30.37 -5.59
CA TRP A 97 -17.36 30.24 -6.74
C TRP A 97 -18.00 29.47 -7.92
N TYR A 98 -18.70 28.37 -7.65
CA TYR A 98 -19.41 27.64 -8.72
C TYR A 98 -20.56 28.46 -9.31
N LEU A 99 -21.30 29.20 -8.47
CA LEU A 99 -22.39 30.07 -8.91
C LEU A 99 -21.88 31.25 -9.74
N ALA A 100 -20.71 31.82 -9.39
CA ALA A 100 -20.08 32.86 -10.19
C ALA A 100 -19.75 32.43 -11.63
N GLN A 101 -19.42 31.14 -11.84
CA GLN A 101 -19.19 30.57 -13.18
C GLN A 101 -20.48 30.36 -13.97
N LEU A 102 -21.60 30.17 -13.27
CA LEU A 102 -22.93 29.93 -13.86
C LEU A 102 -23.74 31.22 -14.02
N ALA A 103 -23.32 32.32 -13.38
CA ALA A 103 -23.93 33.63 -13.47
C ALA A 103 -24.17 34.15 -14.90
N PRO A 104 -23.28 33.95 -15.91
CA PRO A 104 -23.55 34.40 -17.27
C PRO A 104 -24.61 33.59 -18.03
N TYR A 105 -25.06 32.45 -17.49
CA TYR A 105 -25.99 31.52 -18.17
C TYR A 105 -27.37 31.44 -17.48
N GLY A 106 -27.60 32.17 -16.39
CA GLY A 106 -28.81 32.06 -15.58
C GLY A 106 -29.45 33.41 -15.22
N THR A 107 -30.74 33.38 -14.86
CA THR A 107 -31.44 34.54 -14.30
C THR A 107 -31.26 34.58 -12.77
N ASN A 108 -31.28 35.77 -12.15
CA ASN A 108 -31.01 35.94 -10.72
C ASN A 108 -31.88 35.05 -9.81
N ALA A 109 -33.15 34.86 -10.15
CA ALA A 109 -34.09 34.02 -9.38
C ALA A 109 -33.80 32.51 -9.51
N GLN A 110 -33.29 32.05 -10.66
CA GLN A 110 -32.85 30.65 -10.82
C GLN A 110 -31.50 30.41 -10.14
N LEU A 111 -30.62 31.41 -10.12
CA LEU A 111 -29.32 31.31 -9.46
C LEU A 111 -29.48 31.20 -7.93
N GLU A 112 -30.45 31.91 -7.36
CA GLU A 112 -30.75 31.87 -5.92
C GLU A 112 -31.35 30.53 -5.48
N SER A 113 -32.33 29.99 -6.21
CA SER A 113 -32.89 28.66 -5.90
C SER A 113 -31.89 27.53 -6.11
N LEU A 114 -31.02 27.64 -7.12
CA LEU A 114 -29.90 26.74 -7.32
C LEU A 114 -28.88 26.85 -6.18
N SER A 115 -28.60 28.06 -5.69
CA SER A 115 -27.65 28.27 -4.58
C SER A 115 -28.07 27.56 -3.31
N ASP A 116 -29.36 27.62 -2.98
CA ASP A 116 -29.93 27.04 -1.76
C ASP A 116 -30.03 25.51 -1.87
N THR A 117 -30.31 25.02 -3.08
CA THR A 117 -30.32 23.58 -3.38
C THR A 117 -28.91 23.01 -3.39
N LEU A 118 -27.93 23.70 -4.00
CA LEU A 118 -26.53 23.28 -4.01
C LEU A 118 -25.94 23.31 -2.60
N SER A 119 -26.16 24.38 -1.84
CA SER A 119 -25.61 24.50 -0.48
C SER A 119 -26.13 23.38 0.43
N THR A 120 -27.42 23.07 0.36
CA THR A 120 -28.07 21.97 1.09
C THR A 120 -27.57 20.61 0.59
N ALA A 121 -27.43 20.43 -0.72
CA ALA A 121 -26.90 19.20 -1.30
C ALA A 121 -25.43 18.99 -0.92
N LEU A 122 -24.58 20.02 -0.94
CA LEU A 122 -23.16 19.97 -0.58
C LEU A 122 -22.95 19.72 0.92
N THR A 123 -23.75 20.33 1.79
CA THR A 123 -23.70 20.05 3.23
C THR A 123 -24.21 18.65 3.57
N ALA A 124 -25.28 18.18 2.92
CA ALA A 124 -25.72 16.79 3.00
C ALA A 124 -24.63 15.82 2.47
N SER A 125 -23.94 16.22 1.40
CA SER A 125 -22.83 15.47 0.80
C SER A 125 -21.57 15.46 1.66
N ALA A 126 -21.31 16.50 2.47
CA ALA A 126 -20.14 16.54 3.36
C ALA A 126 -20.25 15.46 4.45
N GLY A 127 -21.45 15.27 5.01
CA GLY A 127 -21.75 14.15 5.92
C GLY A 127 -21.64 12.80 5.23
N GLY A 128 -22.15 12.68 4.00
CA GLY A 128 -22.00 11.47 3.17
C GLY A 128 -20.55 11.18 2.76
N SER A 129 -19.72 12.22 2.60
CA SER A 129 -18.32 12.09 2.23
C SER A 129 -17.51 11.45 3.34
N LEU A 130 -17.71 11.87 4.61
CA LEU A 130 -17.03 11.25 5.75
C LEU A 130 -17.32 9.74 5.83
N VAL A 131 -18.57 9.34 5.61
CA VAL A 131 -18.97 7.93 5.56
C VAL A 131 -18.34 7.22 4.34
N GLY A 132 -18.25 7.90 3.20
CA GLY A 132 -17.58 7.43 1.99
C GLY A 132 -16.06 7.26 2.12
N TYR A 133 -15.40 7.93 3.08
CA TYR A 133 -13.96 7.83 3.35
C TYR A 133 -13.60 6.71 4.35
N ILE A 134 -14.58 6.13 5.04
CA ILE A 134 -14.38 5.00 5.98
C ILE A 134 -13.59 3.85 5.31
N PRO A 135 -13.94 3.39 4.09
CA PRO A 135 -13.16 2.35 3.39
C PRO A 135 -11.68 2.70 3.23
N SER A 136 -11.36 3.94 2.88
CA SER A 136 -9.98 4.40 2.67
C SER A 136 -9.18 4.39 3.98
N ILE A 137 -9.80 4.80 5.09
CA ILE A 137 -9.18 4.77 6.42
C ILE A 137 -8.91 3.32 6.83
N LEU A 138 -9.87 2.41 6.65
CA LEU A 138 -9.67 1.02 7.01
C LEU A 138 -8.62 0.32 6.12
N VAL A 139 -8.48 0.72 4.85
CA VAL A 139 -7.38 0.24 3.99
C VAL A 139 -6.03 0.69 4.55
N ALA A 140 -5.90 1.95 4.99
CA ALA A 140 -4.69 2.43 5.63
C ALA A 140 -4.36 1.61 6.90
N VAL A 141 -5.35 1.38 7.76
CA VAL A 141 -5.19 0.53 8.96
C VAL A 141 -4.78 -0.89 8.58
N GLY A 142 -5.38 -1.47 7.55
CA GLY A 142 -5.04 -2.79 7.03
C GLY A 142 -3.58 -2.88 6.57
N ILE A 143 -3.08 -1.86 5.86
CA ILE A 143 -1.68 -1.78 5.40
C ILE A 143 -0.72 -1.75 6.59
N TRP A 144 -0.99 -0.93 7.61
CA TRP A 144 -0.16 -0.84 8.81
C TRP A 144 -0.22 -2.09 9.68
N MET A 145 -1.38 -2.75 9.77
CA MET A 145 -1.52 -4.06 10.44
C MET A 145 -0.70 -5.13 9.73
N THR A 146 -0.72 -5.17 8.39
CA THR A 146 0.12 -6.08 7.61
C THR A 146 1.61 -5.76 7.81
N PHE A 147 1.99 -4.49 7.86
CA PHE A 147 3.37 -4.07 8.15
C PHE A 147 3.84 -4.54 9.53
N ALA A 148 3.04 -4.29 10.58
CA ALA A 148 3.35 -4.69 11.94
C ALA A 148 3.49 -6.21 12.06
N SER A 149 2.59 -6.97 11.41
CA SER A 149 2.66 -8.44 11.43
C SER A 149 3.87 -9.00 10.69
N LEU A 150 4.39 -8.31 9.66
CA LEU A 150 5.59 -8.75 8.93
C LEU A 150 6.87 -8.36 9.66
N ARG A 151 6.84 -7.28 10.45
CA ARG A 151 7.99 -6.82 11.25
C ARG A 151 8.20 -7.67 12.50
N ASP A 152 7.16 -8.31 13.01
CA ASP A 152 7.25 -9.18 14.18
C ASP A 152 8.17 -10.39 13.90
N GLU A 153 9.22 -10.50 14.71
CA GLU A 153 10.19 -11.62 14.71
C GLU A 153 9.93 -12.59 15.87
N SER A 154 8.80 -12.45 16.58
CA SER A 154 8.43 -13.25 17.76
C SER A 154 8.28 -14.76 17.54
N GLY A 155 8.49 -15.26 16.31
CA GLY A 155 8.32 -16.67 15.95
C GLY A 155 6.85 -17.12 15.87
N ALA A 156 5.90 -16.22 16.13
CA ALA A 156 4.47 -16.49 15.98
C ALA A 156 4.05 -16.55 14.50
N PRO A 157 3.01 -17.35 14.14
CA PRO A 157 2.51 -17.41 12.77
C PRO A 157 2.03 -16.03 12.30
N ILE A 158 2.40 -15.65 11.08
CA ILE A 158 2.08 -14.34 10.49
C ILE A 158 0.57 -14.16 10.39
N LYS A 159 0.07 -13.07 11.01
CA LYS A 159 -1.35 -12.73 11.01
C LYS A 159 -1.73 -12.13 9.66
N THR A 160 -2.58 -12.83 8.91
CA THR A 160 -3.14 -12.34 7.63
C THR A 160 -4.35 -11.40 7.81
N ALA A 161 -4.59 -10.92 9.03
CA ALA A 161 -5.76 -10.12 9.39
C ALA A 161 -5.87 -8.81 8.59
N GLY A 162 -4.77 -8.07 8.43
CA GLY A 162 -4.75 -6.85 7.61
C GLY A 162 -5.15 -7.11 6.15
N LEU A 163 -4.70 -8.23 5.60
CA LEU A 163 -4.97 -8.62 4.22
C LEU A 163 -6.42 -9.07 4.00
N THR A 164 -7.02 -9.75 4.99
CA THR A 164 -8.45 -10.06 4.99
C THR A 164 -9.32 -8.81 5.12
N ILE A 165 -8.91 -7.86 5.96
CA ILE A 165 -9.62 -6.59 6.15
C ILE A 165 -9.64 -5.82 4.83
N ILE A 166 -8.47 -5.62 4.19
CA ILE A 166 -8.36 -4.92 2.90
C ILE A 166 -9.26 -5.58 1.84
N ARG A 167 -9.25 -6.93 1.75
CA ARG A 167 -10.11 -7.65 0.80
C ARG A 167 -11.59 -7.36 1.01
N VAL A 168 -12.07 -7.49 2.25
CA VAL A 168 -13.49 -7.31 2.58
C VAL A 168 -13.94 -5.88 2.26
N ILE A 169 -13.10 -4.89 2.57
CA ILE A 169 -13.39 -3.48 2.27
C ILE A 169 -13.43 -3.22 0.76
N GLN A 170 -12.55 -3.83 -0.03
CA GLN A 170 -12.58 -3.71 -1.49
C GLN A 170 -13.88 -4.28 -2.09
N ILE A 171 -14.40 -5.37 -1.52
CA ILE A 171 -15.70 -5.94 -1.93
C ILE A 171 -16.85 -4.98 -1.56
N ILE A 172 -16.86 -4.45 -0.33
CA ILE A 172 -17.89 -3.50 0.11
C ILE A 172 -17.84 -2.23 -0.75
N GLY A 173 -16.65 -1.67 -1.00
CA GLY A 173 -16.45 -0.50 -1.84
C GLY A 173 -16.93 -0.70 -3.26
N LEU A 174 -16.72 -1.88 -3.84
CA LEU A 174 -17.23 -2.23 -5.17
C LEU A 174 -18.77 -2.19 -5.22
N VAL A 175 -19.45 -2.76 -4.22
CA VAL A 175 -20.91 -2.77 -4.14
C VAL A 175 -21.46 -1.36 -3.99
N LEU A 176 -20.87 -0.55 -3.10
CA LEU A 176 -21.28 0.84 -2.90
C LEU A 176 -21.04 1.71 -4.14
N PHE A 177 -19.89 1.57 -4.81
CA PHE A 177 -19.59 2.27 -6.05
C PHE A 177 -20.56 1.87 -7.17
N GLY A 178 -20.88 0.58 -7.27
CA GLY A 178 -21.89 0.09 -8.21
C GLY A 178 -23.26 0.71 -7.98
N LEU A 179 -23.73 0.74 -6.73
CA LEU A 179 -25.00 1.38 -6.35
C LEU A 179 -25.00 2.89 -6.65
N ALA A 180 -23.93 3.60 -6.30
CA ALA A 180 -23.80 5.03 -6.58
C ALA A 180 -23.82 5.31 -8.09
N MET A 181 -23.13 4.51 -8.90
CA MET A 181 -23.12 4.67 -10.36
C MET A 181 -24.48 4.40 -10.99
N VAL A 182 -25.22 3.40 -10.49
CA VAL A 182 -26.61 3.16 -10.93
C VAL A 182 -27.49 4.35 -10.61
N LEU A 183 -27.37 4.92 -9.40
CA LEU A 183 -28.11 6.13 -9.01
C LEU A 183 -27.76 7.32 -9.92
N VAL A 184 -26.47 7.54 -10.20
CA VAL A 184 -26.02 8.60 -11.11
C VAL A 184 -26.60 8.41 -12.52
N LEU A 185 -26.59 7.18 -13.06
CA LEU A 185 -27.18 6.90 -14.36
C LEU A 185 -28.68 7.17 -14.39
N ILE A 186 -29.42 6.85 -13.31
CA ILE A 186 -30.85 7.17 -13.18
C ILE A 186 -31.06 8.69 -13.17
N LEU A 187 -30.25 9.44 -12.42
CA LEU A 187 -30.33 10.90 -12.38
C LEU A 187 -30.01 11.53 -13.74
N VAL A 188 -28.93 11.09 -14.40
CA VAL A 188 -28.57 11.55 -15.74
C VAL A 188 -29.70 11.22 -16.73
N GLY A 189 -30.28 10.02 -16.65
CA GLY A 189 -31.44 9.63 -17.46
C GLY A 189 -32.65 10.53 -17.23
N ALA A 190 -32.97 10.85 -15.97
CA ALA A 190 -34.07 11.76 -15.63
C ALA A 190 -33.81 13.20 -16.11
N ILE A 191 -32.59 13.70 -15.99
CA ILE A 191 -32.17 15.01 -16.51
C ILE A 191 -32.30 15.02 -18.04
N LEU A 192 -31.82 13.99 -18.73
CA LEU A 192 -31.95 13.89 -20.19
C LEU A 192 -33.41 13.81 -20.62
N MET A 193 -34.29 13.13 -19.89
CA MET A 193 -35.74 13.12 -20.16
C MET A 193 -36.35 14.51 -20.01
N MET A 194 -35.97 15.27 -18.98
CA MET A 194 -36.39 16.66 -18.80
C MET A 194 -35.87 17.58 -19.92
N LEU A 195 -34.64 17.36 -20.39
CA LEU A 195 -34.02 18.18 -21.45
C LEU A 195 -34.61 17.88 -22.84
N ASN A 196 -35.03 16.65 -23.13
CA ASN A 196 -35.72 16.29 -24.37
C ASN A 196 -37.13 16.91 -24.49
N ALA A 197 -37.64 17.56 -23.44
CA ALA A 197 -38.84 18.40 -23.53
C ALA A 197 -38.55 19.79 -24.16
N TYR A 198 -37.28 20.12 -24.42
CA TYR A 198 -36.83 21.34 -25.10
C TYR A 198 -36.46 21.02 -26.56
N GLU A 199 -36.78 21.92 -27.49
CA GLU A 199 -37.08 21.68 -28.93
C GLU A 199 -36.00 21.06 -29.86
N ASP A 200 -34.90 20.47 -29.37
CA ASP A 200 -33.86 19.82 -30.19
C ASP A 200 -33.56 18.37 -29.77
N ALA A 201 -34.55 17.49 -29.94
CA ALA A 201 -34.55 16.09 -29.47
C ALA A 201 -33.48 15.18 -30.13
N GLY A 202 -33.00 15.50 -31.33
CA GLY A 202 -32.08 14.63 -32.08
C GLY A 202 -30.63 14.69 -31.59
N THR A 203 -30.13 15.89 -31.32
CA THR A 203 -28.72 16.13 -30.94
C THR A 203 -28.48 15.78 -29.47
N MET A 204 -29.46 16.05 -28.59
CA MET A 204 -29.35 15.77 -27.15
C MET A 204 -29.48 14.29 -26.79
N ALA A 205 -30.28 13.52 -27.54
CA ALA A 205 -30.38 12.07 -27.38
C ALA A 205 -29.07 11.35 -27.73
N GLY A 206 -28.39 11.78 -28.80
CA GLY A 206 -27.09 11.24 -29.21
C GLY A 206 -26.00 11.45 -28.15
N VAL A 207 -25.92 12.65 -27.56
CA VAL A 207 -24.98 12.96 -26.48
C VAL A 207 -25.23 12.11 -25.24
N GLY A 208 -26.50 11.90 -24.88
CA GLY A 208 -26.89 11.06 -23.75
C GLY A 208 -26.44 9.59 -23.90
N VAL A 209 -26.60 9.02 -25.09
CA VAL A 209 -26.17 7.63 -25.37
C VAL A 209 -24.64 7.50 -25.31
N VAL A 210 -23.91 8.45 -25.91
CA VAL A 210 -22.43 8.45 -25.88
C VAL A 210 -21.92 8.58 -24.45
N LEU A 211 -22.51 9.45 -23.64
CA LEU A 211 -22.16 9.63 -22.23
C LEU A 211 -22.44 8.36 -21.41
N ALA A 212 -23.59 7.72 -21.63
CA ALA A 212 -23.94 6.46 -20.96
C ALA A 212 -22.98 5.32 -21.32
N LEU A 213 -22.56 5.21 -22.59
CA LEU A 213 -21.57 4.23 -23.04
C LEU A 213 -20.18 4.48 -22.43
N LEU A 214 -19.74 5.75 -22.36
CA LEU A 214 -18.48 6.12 -21.70
C LEU A 214 -18.50 5.78 -20.21
N LEU A 215 -19.57 6.14 -19.50
CA LEU A 215 -19.74 5.83 -18.08
C LEU A 215 -19.80 4.31 -17.85
N GLY A 216 -20.54 3.59 -18.67
CA GLY A 216 -20.60 2.12 -18.62
C GLY A 216 -19.24 1.47 -18.81
N GLY A 217 -18.44 1.93 -19.78
CA GLY A 217 -17.07 1.47 -19.99
C GLY A 217 -16.17 1.69 -18.78
N LEU A 218 -16.29 2.85 -18.13
CA LEU A 218 -15.54 3.17 -16.91
C LEU A 218 -15.94 2.27 -15.73
N VAL A 219 -17.23 1.93 -15.61
CA VAL A 219 -17.72 0.97 -14.62
C VAL A 219 -17.14 -0.42 -14.85
N VAL A 220 -17.16 -0.92 -16.09
CA VAL A 220 -16.58 -2.23 -16.43
C VAL A 220 -15.08 -2.25 -16.07
N LEU A 221 -14.35 -1.21 -16.40
CA LEU A 221 -12.92 -1.09 -16.08
C LEU A 221 -12.67 -1.11 -14.56
N ALA A 222 -13.48 -0.37 -13.80
CA ALA A 222 -13.41 -0.31 -12.34
C ALA A 222 -13.72 -1.68 -11.71
N ILE A 223 -14.74 -2.39 -12.19
CA ILE A 223 -15.07 -3.74 -11.74
C ILE A 223 -13.90 -4.70 -12.01
N LEU A 224 -13.34 -4.67 -13.22
CA LEU A 224 -12.19 -5.51 -13.59
C LEU A 224 -10.98 -5.23 -12.68
N TYR A 225 -10.71 -3.96 -12.39
CA TYR A 225 -9.64 -3.57 -11.48
C TYR A 225 -9.86 -4.11 -10.05
N SER A 226 -11.05 -3.93 -9.49
CA SER A 226 -11.38 -4.38 -8.14
C SER A 226 -11.31 -5.91 -8.00
N VAL A 227 -11.85 -6.67 -8.97
CA VAL A 227 -11.80 -8.15 -8.97
C VAL A 227 -10.36 -8.65 -9.06
N LYS A 228 -9.54 -8.04 -9.94
CA LYS A 228 -8.12 -8.43 -10.08
C LYS A 228 -7.31 -8.06 -8.85
N THR A 229 -7.62 -6.96 -8.18
CA THR A 229 -7.00 -6.57 -6.91
C THR A 229 -7.33 -7.57 -5.80
N ILE A 230 -8.61 -7.96 -5.66
CA ILE A 230 -9.05 -8.99 -4.71
C ILE A 230 -8.34 -10.32 -4.97
N THR A 231 -8.26 -10.75 -6.23
CA THR A 231 -7.58 -11.99 -6.62
C THR A 231 -6.08 -11.93 -6.27
N THR A 232 -5.46 -10.77 -6.43
CA THR A 232 -4.06 -10.55 -6.09
C THR A 232 -3.84 -10.65 -4.58
N ILE A 233 -4.70 -10.01 -3.78
CA ILE A 233 -4.70 -10.07 -2.30
C ILE A 233 -4.92 -11.50 -1.79
N ASP A 234 -5.82 -12.26 -2.43
CA ASP A 234 -6.04 -13.67 -2.09
C ASP A 234 -4.85 -14.56 -2.45
N GLY A 235 -4.17 -14.29 -3.56
CA GLY A 235 -2.91 -14.95 -3.90
C GLY A 235 -1.84 -14.71 -2.84
N PHE A 236 -1.66 -13.46 -2.41
CA PHE A 236 -0.77 -13.11 -1.30
C PHE A 236 -1.13 -13.86 -0.02
N ARG A 237 -2.41 -13.88 0.38
CA ARG A 237 -2.87 -14.59 1.58
C ARG A 237 -2.59 -16.08 1.49
N ARG A 238 -2.97 -16.72 0.39
CA ARG A 238 -2.74 -18.16 0.18
C ARG A 238 -1.25 -18.50 0.14
N SER A 239 -0.42 -17.62 -0.41
CA SER A 239 1.04 -17.82 -0.42
C SER A 239 1.65 -17.79 0.98
N ILE A 240 1.14 -16.93 1.88
CA ILE A 240 1.53 -16.92 3.31
C ILE A 240 1.10 -18.22 3.99
N TRP A 241 -0.15 -18.65 3.77
CA TRP A 241 -0.71 -19.85 4.42
C TRP A 241 -0.08 -21.16 3.94
N THR A 242 0.28 -21.25 2.66
CA THR A 242 0.79 -22.49 2.08
C THR A 242 2.31 -22.57 2.08
N GLY A 243 3.00 -21.46 2.35
CA GLY A 243 4.46 -21.36 2.28
C GLY A 243 5.03 -21.50 0.86
N LYS A 244 4.18 -21.65 -0.16
CA LYS A 244 4.53 -21.82 -1.57
C LYS A 244 4.08 -20.60 -2.38
N PRO A 245 4.79 -20.25 -3.47
CA PRO A 245 4.32 -19.24 -4.40
C PRO A 245 3.00 -19.73 -5.02
N GLN A 246 1.91 -19.00 -4.79
CA GLN A 246 0.60 -19.32 -5.36
C GLN A 246 -0.03 -18.09 -6.00
N GLY A 247 -0.43 -18.26 -7.26
CA GLY A 247 -1.26 -17.31 -7.99
C GLY A 247 -0.50 -16.48 -9.01
N LYS A 248 -1.15 -16.25 -10.16
CA LYS A 248 -0.65 -15.35 -11.19
C LYS A 248 -0.99 -13.92 -10.80
N ILE A 249 0.02 -13.16 -10.37
CA ILE A 249 -0.13 -11.73 -10.07
C ILE A 249 -0.42 -10.99 -11.37
N SER A 250 -1.51 -10.25 -11.39
CA SER A 250 -1.97 -9.59 -12.61
C SER A 250 -1.20 -8.29 -12.83
N THR A 251 -0.34 -8.27 -13.86
CA THR A 251 0.34 -7.06 -14.37
C THR A 251 -0.64 -5.90 -14.60
N TYR A 252 -1.86 -6.21 -15.00
CA TYR A 252 -2.93 -5.24 -15.21
C TYR A 252 -3.20 -4.36 -13.97
N VAL A 253 -3.21 -4.95 -12.77
CA VAL A 253 -3.47 -4.20 -11.51
C VAL A 253 -2.33 -3.20 -11.23
N ALA A 254 -1.09 -3.60 -11.49
CA ALA A 254 0.07 -2.73 -11.34
C ALA A 254 0.03 -1.54 -12.32
N VAL A 255 -0.35 -1.78 -13.57
CA VAL A 255 -0.48 -0.72 -14.57
C VAL A 255 -1.62 0.24 -14.23
N ILE A 256 -2.80 -0.27 -13.84
CA ILE A 256 -3.94 0.58 -13.49
C ILE A 256 -3.70 1.39 -12.22
N SER A 257 -2.97 0.86 -11.23
CA SER A 257 -2.61 1.63 -10.04
C SER A 257 -1.63 2.78 -10.35
N ILE A 258 -0.68 2.58 -11.27
CA ILE A 258 0.20 3.64 -11.78
C ILE A 258 -0.62 4.70 -12.53
N LEU A 259 -1.48 4.28 -13.46
CA LEU A 259 -2.33 5.19 -14.23
C LEU A 259 -3.28 5.96 -13.30
N GLY A 260 -3.93 5.28 -12.36
CA GLY A 260 -4.79 5.88 -11.35
C GLY A 260 -4.03 6.92 -10.51
N GLY A 261 -2.80 6.62 -10.10
CA GLY A 261 -1.93 7.60 -9.43
C GLY A 261 -1.65 8.84 -10.28
N LEU A 262 -1.39 8.68 -11.58
CA LEU A 262 -1.19 9.82 -12.50
C LEU A 262 -2.47 10.64 -12.69
N LEU A 263 -3.62 9.98 -12.84
CA LEU A 263 -4.93 10.61 -12.91
C LEU A 263 -5.21 11.44 -11.64
N SER A 264 -4.76 11.00 -10.47
CA SER A 264 -4.91 11.76 -9.23
C SER A 264 -4.21 13.13 -9.25
N LEU A 265 -3.21 13.36 -10.12
CA LEU A 265 -2.58 14.68 -10.26
C LEU A 265 -3.54 15.75 -10.78
N THR A 266 -4.64 15.35 -11.44
CA THR A 266 -5.69 16.28 -11.86
C THR A 266 -6.37 16.98 -10.69
N SER A 267 -6.31 16.40 -9.48
CA SER A 267 -6.82 17.07 -8.27
C SER A 267 -6.05 18.34 -7.91
N ALA A 268 -4.88 18.60 -8.49
CA ALA A 268 -4.20 19.88 -8.38
C ALA A 268 -4.91 21.02 -9.14
N LEU A 269 -5.78 20.68 -10.10
CA LEU A 269 -6.53 21.64 -10.90
C LEU A 269 -7.73 22.25 -10.14
N THR A 270 -8.08 21.73 -8.96
CA THR A 270 -9.21 22.21 -8.16
C THR A 270 -8.91 23.51 -7.41
N GLY A 271 -7.66 24.00 -7.45
CA GLY A 271 -7.25 25.24 -6.77
C GLY A 271 -7.06 25.11 -5.25
N ASN A 272 -7.39 23.97 -4.64
CA ASN A 272 -7.15 23.71 -3.22
C ASN A 272 -5.79 23.03 -3.00
N VAL A 273 -4.92 23.67 -2.20
CA VAL A 273 -3.59 23.16 -1.87
C VAL A 273 -3.63 21.78 -1.22
N PHE A 274 -4.64 21.50 -0.38
CA PHE A 274 -4.81 20.20 0.28
C PHE A 274 -5.27 19.11 -0.69
N SER A 275 -6.13 19.46 -1.66
CA SER A 275 -6.49 18.55 -2.75
C SER A 275 -5.31 18.27 -3.67
N ALA A 276 -4.52 19.29 -4.00
CA ALA A 276 -3.30 19.13 -4.79
C ALA A 276 -2.29 18.22 -4.07
N LEU A 277 -2.07 18.44 -2.77
CA LEU A 277 -1.18 17.63 -1.95
C LEU A 277 -1.69 16.20 -1.83
N ALA A 278 -3.00 16.01 -1.65
CA ALA A 278 -3.62 14.69 -1.67
C ALA A 278 -3.44 14.00 -3.03
N GLY A 279 -3.52 14.75 -4.13
CA GLY A 279 -3.24 14.26 -5.49
C GLY A 279 -1.84 13.74 -5.66
N VAL A 280 -0.84 14.51 -5.21
CA VAL A 280 0.57 14.11 -5.26
C VAL A 280 0.82 12.89 -4.37
N ALA A 281 0.29 12.89 -3.14
CA ALA A 281 0.41 11.76 -2.23
C ALA A 281 -0.27 10.49 -2.79
N SER A 282 -1.43 10.65 -3.45
CA SER A 282 -2.11 9.58 -4.17
C SER A 282 -1.26 9.05 -5.33
N ALA A 283 -0.64 9.94 -6.12
CA ALA A 283 0.25 9.58 -7.20
C ALA A 283 1.45 8.76 -6.72
N VAL A 284 2.12 9.22 -5.66
CA VAL A 284 3.25 8.50 -5.05
C VAL A 284 2.80 7.14 -4.51
N SER A 285 1.63 7.05 -3.89
CA SER A 285 1.11 5.77 -3.41
C SER A 285 0.76 4.80 -4.54
N GLY A 286 0.08 5.27 -5.59
CA GLY A 286 -0.34 4.45 -6.73
C GLY A 286 0.85 3.95 -7.55
N VAL A 287 1.81 4.83 -7.83
CA VAL A 287 3.05 4.46 -8.52
C VAL A 287 3.89 3.52 -7.64
N GLY A 288 4.04 3.82 -6.35
CA GLY A 288 4.82 3.00 -5.43
C GLY A 288 4.26 1.59 -5.25
N PHE A 289 2.94 1.45 -5.05
CA PHE A 289 2.29 0.13 -4.97
C PHE A 289 2.33 -0.62 -6.31
N GLY A 290 2.22 0.07 -7.45
CA GLY A 290 2.40 -0.54 -8.77
C GLY A 290 3.80 -1.11 -8.97
N VAL A 291 4.85 -0.35 -8.63
CA VAL A 291 6.24 -0.82 -8.68
C VAL A 291 6.48 -1.98 -7.70
N PHE A 292 5.94 -1.90 -6.49
CA PHE A 292 6.02 -2.98 -5.51
C PHE A 292 5.41 -4.29 -6.03
N LEU A 293 4.25 -4.23 -6.69
CA LEU A 293 3.62 -5.41 -7.29
C LEU A 293 4.47 -6.04 -8.39
N PHE A 294 5.18 -5.24 -9.18
CA PHE A 294 6.13 -5.76 -10.18
C PHE A 294 7.31 -6.47 -9.54
N GLN A 295 7.97 -5.84 -8.57
CA GLN A 295 9.09 -6.45 -7.85
C GLN A 295 8.68 -7.75 -7.17
N TYR A 296 7.53 -7.75 -6.50
CA TYR A 296 7.02 -8.93 -5.83
C TYR A 296 6.69 -10.07 -6.80
N ARG A 297 6.10 -9.76 -7.97
CA ARG A 297 5.86 -10.77 -9.02
C ARG A 297 7.17 -11.38 -9.51
N ASP A 298 8.18 -10.57 -9.75
CA ASP A 298 9.46 -11.05 -10.28
C ASP A 298 10.20 -11.91 -9.24
N TRP A 299 10.11 -11.55 -7.96
CA TRP A 299 10.58 -12.42 -6.86
C TRP A 299 9.80 -13.73 -6.78
N LEU A 300 8.47 -13.70 -6.93
CA LEU A 300 7.64 -14.91 -6.92
C LEU A 300 8.06 -15.88 -8.04
N ARG A 301 8.27 -15.37 -9.25
CA ARG A 301 8.75 -16.15 -10.39
C ARG A 301 10.12 -16.78 -10.15
N SER A 302 11.03 -16.04 -9.50
CA SER A 302 12.35 -16.59 -9.18
C SER A 302 12.27 -17.76 -8.21
N LEU A 303 11.31 -17.74 -7.26
CA LEU A 303 11.07 -18.85 -6.34
C LEU A 303 10.37 -20.03 -7.03
N GLU A 304 9.44 -19.77 -7.96
CA GLU A 304 8.82 -20.81 -8.79
C GLU A 304 9.85 -21.52 -9.66
N GLN A 305 10.81 -20.79 -10.24
CA GLN A 305 11.92 -21.38 -11.00
C GLN A 305 12.81 -22.26 -10.12
N GLN A 306 13.17 -21.79 -8.92
CA GLN A 306 13.97 -22.57 -7.97
C GLN A 306 13.29 -23.86 -7.50
N ASP A 307 11.95 -23.86 -7.31
CA ASP A 307 11.19 -25.07 -6.97
C ASP A 307 11.09 -26.04 -8.16
N THR A 308 11.12 -25.53 -9.40
CA THR A 308 11.11 -26.36 -10.62
C THR A 308 12.45 -27.08 -10.82
N ASP A 309 13.57 -26.40 -10.54
CA ASP A 309 14.92 -26.97 -10.67
C ASP A 309 15.26 -27.96 -9.54
N ALA A 310 14.61 -27.85 -8.38
CA ALA A 310 14.77 -28.75 -7.24
C ALA A 310 13.41 -29.08 -6.58
N PRO A 311 12.64 -30.02 -7.15
CA PRO A 311 11.29 -30.33 -6.69
C PRO A 311 11.30 -30.86 -5.25
N GLY A 312 10.66 -30.12 -4.33
CA GLY A 312 10.54 -30.50 -2.92
C GLY A 312 11.40 -29.71 -1.94
N ALA A 313 12.16 -28.70 -2.39
CA ALA A 313 12.97 -27.86 -1.50
C ALA A 313 12.16 -27.14 -0.40
N TYR A 314 10.84 -27.00 -0.58
CA TYR A 314 9.98 -26.19 0.29
C TYR A 314 8.69 -26.90 0.75
N THR A 315 8.64 -28.23 0.82
CA THR A 315 7.48 -28.94 1.41
C THR A 315 7.39 -28.66 2.90
N TYR A 316 6.56 -27.69 3.26
CA TYR A 316 6.23 -27.34 4.63
C TYR A 316 5.02 -28.14 5.11
N ASN A 317 5.21 -28.98 6.13
CA ASN A 317 4.10 -29.68 6.78
C ASN A 317 3.52 -28.79 7.88
N TYR A 318 2.36 -28.18 7.61
CA TYR A 318 1.67 -27.32 8.58
C TYR A 318 1.01 -28.10 9.73
N ASN A 319 0.93 -29.44 9.64
CA ASN A 319 0.26 -30.29 10.63
C ASN A 319 1.17 -30.72 11.80
N ALA A 320 2.35 -30.11 11.94
CA ALA A 320 3.33 -30.43 12.98
C ALA A 320 3.55 -29.26 13.95
N GLN A 321 2.49 -28.52 14.30
CA GLN A 321 2.51 -27.65 15.48
C GLN A 321 1.58 -28.27 16.54
N PRO A 322 2.06 -28.43 17.79
CA PRO A 322 1.28 -29.03 18.88
C PRO A 322 0.06 -28.18 19.27
#